data_AF-A0A3D8IB26-F1
#
_entry.id   AF-A0A3D8IB26-F1
#
_cell.length_a   1.000
_cell.length_b   1.000
_cell.length_c   1.000
_cell.angle_alpha   90.00
_cell.angle_beta   90.00
_cell.angle_gamma   90.00
#
_symmetry.space_group_name_H-M   'P 1'
#
loop_
_entity.id
_entity.type
_entity.pdbx_description
1 polymer ?
#
loop_
_entity_poly.entity_id
_entity_poly.type
_entity_poly.pdbx_seq_one_letter_code
_entity_poly.pdbx_strand_id
1 'polypeptide(L)'
;MKKLILGFLLIFGISSTLFAEVDFIALATNGEFNEQSAGVKVLNDEEMSKVVGGATLLEYIGNNTYAYTRLNEYGTANNSGSKVSYTAYYQLIPEYNNELGLLNVGGNSYTPAVSATYNFFTNSINLSIIGVSRYNPVYTRSADRYYADKLFEANGGRLKQEAIHLIRQDKSRYR
;
A
#
# COMPACT_ATOMS: atom_id res chain seq x y z
N MET A 1 -23.85 -38.20 65.37
CA MET A 1 -23.87 -39.44 64.57
C MET A 1 -23.17 -39.18 63.25
N LYS A 2 -21.94 -39.72 63.10
CA LYS A 2 -21.48 -40.67 62.06
C LYS A 2 -21.30 -40.10 60.63
N LYS A 3 -20.02 -39.82 60.36
CA LYS A 3 -19.21 -39.86 59.12
C LYS A 3 -19.86 -40.41 57.84
N LEU A 4 -19.55 -39.77 56.70
CA LEU A 4 -19.02 -40.47 55.53
C LEU A 4 -18.05 -39.57 54.74
N ILE A 5 -16.91 -40.15 54.37
CA ILE A 5 -15.73 -39.57 53.72
C ILE A 5 -15.58 -40.28 52.35
N LEU A 6 -15.04 -39.55 51.35
CA LEU A 6 -14.47 -40.02 50.06
C LEU A 6 -15.45 -40.76 49.11
N GLY A 7 -15.54 -40.48 47.81
CA GLY A 7 -14.58 -39.92 46.86
C GLY A 7 -14.31 -40.97 45.77
N PHE A 8 -14.48 -40.63 44.48
CA PHE A 8 -13.75 -41.24 43.35
C PHE A 8 -13.97 -40.43 42.06
N LEU A 9 -13.04 -39.49 41.83
CA LEU A 9 -12.22 -39.35 40.63
C LEU A 9 -12.70 -40.03 39.33
N LEU A 10 -12.93 -39.23 38.28
CA LEU A 10 -12.81 -39.66 36.88
C LEU A 10 -11.87 -38.68 36.16
N ILE A 11 -10.75 -39.25 35.71
CA ILE A 11 -9.58 -38.63 35.10
C ILE A 11 -9.79 -38.47 33.59
N PHE A 12 -9.37 -37.30 33.10
CA PHE A 12 -8.80 -36.95 31.79
C PHE A 12 -9.57 -37.28 30.50
N GLY A 13 -9.93 -36.19 29.80
CA GLY A 13 -10.29 -36.16 28.39
C GLY A 13 -9.76 -34.90 27.71
N ILE A 14 -8.43 -34.88 27.50
CA ILE A 14 -7.71 -34.33 26.34
C ILE A 14 -7.87 -32.83 25.99
N SER A 15 -6.72 -32.15 26.07
CA SER A 15 -6.33 -30.89 25.44
C SER A 15 -6.98 -30.58 24.08
N SER A 16 -7.37 -29.32 23.87
CA SER A 16 -6.78 -28.44 22.82
C SER A 16 -7.56 -27.13 22.69
N THR A 17 -6.80 -26.03 22.67
CA THR A 17 -7.01 -24.78 21.94
C THR A 17 -8.43 -24.16 21.93
N LEU A 18 -8.55 -22.95 22.44
CA LEU A 18 -8.87 -21.76 21.64
C LEU A 18 -8.97 -20.56 22.60
N PHE A 19 -7.89 -19.79 22.72
CA PHE A 19 -8.06 -18.36 22.89
C PHE A 19 -8.62 -17.84 21.56
N ALA A 20 -9.93 -18.02 21.38
CA ALA A 20 -10.66 -17.32 20.34
C ALA A 20 -10.63 -15.85 20.73
N GLU A 21 -9.95 -15.07 19.91
CA GLU A 21 -10.10 -13.64 19.72
C GLU A 21 -11.53 -13.22 20.07
N VAL A 22 -11.70 -12.62 21.25
CA VAL A 22 -12.98 -12.04 21.65
C VAL A 22 -13.15 -10.83 20.76
N ASP A 23 -13.97 -10.98 19.73
CA ASP A 23 -14.29 -9.93 18.80
C ASP A 23 -15.14 -8.87 19.54
N PHE A 24 -14.46 -7.89 20.13
CA PHE A 24 -15.06 -6.86 21.00
C PHE A 24 -16.20 -6.10 20.32
N ILE A 25 -16.15 -6.02 18.98
CA ILE A 25 -17.20 -5.42 18.16
C ILE A 25 -18.50 -6.24 18.26
N ALA A 26 -18.42 -7.57 18.13
CA ALA A 26 -19.58 -8.45 18.21
C ALA A 26 -20.15 -8.56 19.63
N LEU A 27 -19.28 -8.51 20.65
CA LEU A 27 -19.70 -8.53 22.06
C LEU A 27 -20.45 -7.24 22.46
N ALA A 28 -20.10 -6.11 21.86
CA ALA A 28 -20.74 -4.82 22.14
C ALA A 28 -22.09 -4.62 21.40
N THR A 29 -22.33 -5.33 20.30
CA THR A 29 -23.51 -5.11 19.44
C THR A 29 -24.59 -6.20 19.53
N ASN A 30 -24.43 -7.20 20.41
CA ASN A 30 -25.37 -8.33 20.56
C ASN A 30 -25.78 -8.99 19.23
N GLY A 31 -24.90 -8.96 18.22
CA GLY A 31 -25.19 -9.55 16.91
C GLY A 31 -26.20 -8.81 16.04
N GLU A 32 -26.62 -7.58 16.39
CA GLU A 32 -27.38 -6.73 15.46
C GLU A 32 -26.43 -5.93 14.56
N PHE A 33 -26.52 -6.16 13.25
CA PHE A 33 -25.98 -5.26 12.24
C PHE A 33 -26.83 -3.98 12.25
N ASN A 34 -26.41 -3.01 13.05
CA ASN A 34 -26.91 -1.64 12.99
C ASN A 34 -26.05 -0.85 11.98
N GLU A 35 -26.66 -0.32 10.92
CA GLU A 35 -26.01 0.57 9.94
C GLU A 35 -25.45 1.87 10.57
N GLN A 36 -25.71 2.10 11.87
CA GLN A 36 -25.20 3.19 12.69
C GLN A 36 -24.37 2.70 13.88
N SER A 37 -23.46 1.73 13.67
CA SER A 37 -22.43 1.44 14.68
C SER A 37 -21.74 2.74 15.09
N ALA A 38 -21.65 3.02 16.39
CA ALA A 38 -21.28 4.32 16.97
C ALA A 38 -19.85 4.82 16.67
N GLY A 39 -19.14 4.19 15.72
CA GLY A 39 -17.84 4.61 15.19
C GLY A 39 -17.76 4.65 13.66
N VAL A 40 -18.83 4.36 12.92
CA VAL A 40 -18.83 4.33 11.44
C VAL A 40 -19.72 5.46 10.92
N LYS A 41 -19.09 6.51 10.37
CA LYS A 41 -19.80 7.61 9.71
C LYS A 41 -20.09 7.25 8.26
N VAL A 42 -21.37 7.24 7.90
CA VAL A 42 -21.79 7.23 6.49
C VAL A 42 -21.50 8.61 5.89
N LEU A 43 -20.68 8.64 4.85
CA LEU A 43 -20.31 9.88 4.16
C LEU A 43 -21.44 10.33 3.23
N ASN A 44 -21.70 11.64 3.17
CA ASN A 44 -22.63 12.20 2.19
C ASN A 44 -21.98 12.29 0.79
N ASP A 45 -22.74 12.56 -0.26
CA ASP A 45 -22.22 12.59 -1.66
C ASP A 45 -21.07 13.58 -1.86
N GLU A 46 -21.11 14.72 -1.17
CA GLU A 46 -20.04 15.72 -1.21
C GLU A 46 -18.77 15.20 -0.52
N GLU A 47 -18.91 14.51 0.61
CA GLU A 47 -17.82 13.88 1.34
C GLU A 47 -17.27 12.68 0.58
N MET A 48 -18.14 11.89 -0.07
CA MET A 48 -17.77 10.78 -0.94
C MET A 48 -16.98 11.27 -2.15
N SER A 49 -17.36 12.42 -2.73
CA SER A 49 -16.61 13.05 -3.82
C SER A 49 -15.22 13.54 -3.40
N LYS A 50 -14.99 13.70 -2.09
CA LYS A 50 -13.71 14.08 -1.47
C LYS A 50 -12.89 12.87 -1.03
N VAL A 51 -13.47 11.67 -1.01
CA VAL A 51 -12.71 10.42 -0.80
C VAL A 51 -11.84 10.22 -2.03
N VAL A 52 -10.58 10.61 -1.91
CA VAL A 52 -9.56 10.19 -2.87
C VAL A 52 -9.15 8.81 -2.41
N GLY A 53 -9.60 7.76 -3.10
CA GLY A 53 -9.10 6.43 -2.79
C GLY A 53 -7.62 6.34 -3.09
N GLY A 54 -6.99 5.39 -2.42
CA GLY A 54 -5.55 5.29 -2.40
C GLY A 54 -5.00 4.53 -3.59
N ALA A 55 -3.67 4.55 -3.68
CA ALA A 55 -2.95 3.65 -4.54
C ALA A 55 -1.76 3.08 -3.77
N THR A 56 -1.32 1.91 -4.18
CA THR A 56 -0.15 1.25 -3.63
C THR A 56 0.81 0.86 -4.75
N LEU A 57 2.06 0.62 -4.39
CA LEU A 57 3.06 0.01 -5.25
C LEU A 57 3.22 -1.49 -4.98
N LEU A 58 2.55 -2.00 -3.93
CA LEU A 58 2.73 -3.34 -3.41
C LEU A 58 1.50 -4.19 -3.67
N GLU A 59 1.68 -5.25 -4.44
CA GLU A 59 0.67 -6.29 -4.69
C GLU A 59 0.88 -7.45 -3.73
N TYR A 60 -0.18 -7.89 -3.05
CA TYR A 60 -0.14 -9.09 -2.23
C TYR A 60 -0.15 -10.33 -3.12
N ILE A 61 0.89 -11.17 -3.02
CA ILE A 61 1.04 -12.38 -3.85
C ILE A 61 0.89 -13.69 -3.05
N GLY A 62 0.38 -13.62 -1.81
CA GLY A 62 0.22 -14.77 -0.92
C GLY A 62 1.36 -14.94 0.09
N ASN A 63 1.16 -15.80 1.10
CA ASN A 63 2.16 -16.15 2.11
C ASN A 63 2.84 -14.94 2.78
N ASN A 64 2.07 -13.90 3.10
CA ASN A 64 2.60 -12.65 3.68
C ASN A 64 3.72 -11.99 2.83
N THR A 65 3.68 -12.20 1.51
CA THR A 65 4.66 -11.69 0.56
C THR A 65 4.02 -10.65 -0.34
N TYR A 66 4.77 -9.57 -0.59
CA TYR A 66 4.38 -8.48 -1.48
C TYR A 66 5.34 -8.38 -2.66
N ALA A 67 4.81 -8.08 -3.84
CA ALA A 67 5.57 -7.80 -5.05
C ALA A 67 5.31 -6.36 -5.52
N TYR A 68 6.20 -5.86 -6.38
CA TYR A 68 6.02 -4.59 -7.08
C TYR A 68 6.51 -4.73 -8.51
N THR A 69 5.88 -3.98 -9.42
CA THR A 69 6.28 -3.95 -10.83
C THR A 69 7.09 -2.70 -11.12
N ARG A 70 8.30 -2.89 -11.65
CA ARG A 70 9.10 -1.81 -12.24
C ARG A 70 8.88 -1.77 -13.75
N LEU A 71 8.38 -0.65 -14.24
CA LEU A 71 8.12 -0.42 -15.66
C LEU A 71 9.38 0.01 -16.42
N ASN A 72 10.30 0.66 -15.73
CA ASN A 72 11.60 1.08 -16.27
C ASN A 72 12.58 1.36 -15.13
N GLU A 73 13.87 1.31 -15.46
CA GLU A 73 14.93 1.81 -14.59
C GLU A 73 16.11 2.31 -15.42
N TYR A 74 16.76 3.36 -14.94
CA TYR A 74 18.00 3.87 -15.52
C TYR A 74 18.79 4.64 -14.46
N GLY A 75 20.09 4.73 -14.67
CA GLY A 75 20.94 5.57 -13.83
C GLY A 75 21.93 6.35 -14.66
N THR A 76 22.52 7.36 -14.02
CA THR A 76 23.52 8.22 -14.63
C THR A 76 24.81 8.14 -13.82
N ALA A 77 25.93 8.22 -14.52
CA ALA A 77 27.27 8.31 -13.93
C ALA A 77 27.98 9.54 -14.48
N ASN A 78 28.94 10.08 -13.72
CA ASN A 78 29.79 11.16 -14.18
C ASN A 78 30.93 10.60 -15.06
N ASN A 79 31.74 11.50 -15.62
CA ASN A 79 32.86 11.14 -16.49
C ASN A 79 33.93 10.25 -15.79
N SER A 80 33.94 10.21 -14.46
CA SER A 80 34.82 9.38 -13.66
C SER A 80 34.21 8.01 -13.31
N GLY A 81 33.04 7.67 -13.85
CA GLY A 81 32.32 6.43 -13.55
C GLY A 81 31.63 6.39 -12.18
N SER A 82 31.61 7.51 -11.44
CA SER A 82 30.89 7.59 -10.16
C SER A 82 29.39 7.77 -10.42
N LYS A 83 28.57 7.01 -9.68
CA LYS A 83 27.10 7.08 -9.75
C LYS A 83 26.60 8.47 -9.35
N VAL A 84 25.71 9.04 -10.17
CA VAL A 84 25.12 10.37 -9.97
C VAL A 84 23.67 10.23 -9.52
N SER A 85 22.86 9.51 -10.29
CA SER A 85 21.45 9.25 -9.94
C SER A 85 20.98 7.88 -10.40
N TYR A 86 19.93 7.37 -9.76
CA TYR A 86 19.20 6.19 -10.17
C TYR A 86 17.71 6.50 -10.14
N THR A 87 17.01 6.21 -11.24
CA THR A 87 15.58 6.44 -11.40
C THR A 87 14.88 5.13 -11.72
N ALA A 88 13.77 4.87 -11.05
CA ALA A 88 12.90 3.72 -11.32
C ALA A 88 11.44 4.17 -11.38
N TYR A 89 10.66 3.51 -12.25
CA TYR A 89 9.23 3.75 -12.42
C TYR A 89 8.45 2.57 -11.83
N TYR A 90 7.75 2.82 -10.73
CA TYR A 90 6.95 1.83 -10.01
C TYR A 90 5.49 1.92 -10.42
N GLN A 91 4.91 0.85 -10.96
CA GLN A 91 3.51 0.84 -11.38
C GLN A 91 2.58 1.14 -10.20
N LEU A 92 1.63 2.06 -10.41
CA LEU A 92 0.56 2.31 -9.46
C LEU A 92 -0.52 1.24 -9.59
N ILE A 93 -0.91 0.69 -8.44
CA ILE A 93 -2.03 -0.22 -8.31
C ILE A 93 -3.15 0.54 -7.61
N PRO A 94 -4.30 0.75 -8.28
CA PRO A 94 -5.44 1.39 -7.64
C PRO A 94 -6.00 0.53 -6.51
N GLU A 95 -6.38 1.14 -5.39
CA GLU A 95 -7.14 0.44 -4.35
C GLU A 95 -8.59 0.18 -4.79
N TYR A 96 -9.19 1.11 -5.55
CA TYR A 96 -10.50 0.91 -6.17
C TYR A 96 -10.49 1.20 -7.67
N ASN A 97 -11.40 0.56 -8.40
CA ASN A 97 -11.47 0.66 -9.85
C ASN A 97 -11.57 2.13 -10.34
N ASN A 98 -10.77 2.45 -11.36
CA ASN A 98 -10.76 3.73 -12.09
C ASN A 98 -10.24 4.98 -11.34
N GLU A 99 -9.71 4.85 -10.11
CA GLU A 99 -9.25 6.01 -9.33
C GLU A 99 -8.06 6.74 -9.97
N LEU A 100 -7.20 6.00 -10.67
CA LEU A 100 -6.05 6.57 -11.36
C LEU A 100 -6.43 7.32 -12.63
N GLY A 101 -7.69 7.26 -13.08
CA GLY A 101 -8.17 7.97 -14.27
C GLY A 101 -8.04 9.49 -14.14
N LEU A 102 -8.21 10.01 -12.93
CA LEU A 102 -8.09 11.44 -12.60
C LEU A 102 -6.66 11.98 -12.78
N LEU A 103 -5.65 11.11 -12.76
CA LEU A 103 -4.26 11.51 -13.01
C LEU A 103 -4.04 11.99 -14.44
N ASN A 104 -4.95 11.70 -15.38
CA ASN A 104 -4.88 12.14 -16.78
C ASN A 104 -3.48 11.91 -17.42
N VAL A 105 -2.89 10.73 -17.20
CA VAL A 105 -1.51 10.44 -17.60
C VAL A 105 -1.36 9.97 -19.06
N GLY A 106 -2.39 10.15 -19.90
CA GLY A 106 -2.36 9.77 -21.33
C GLY A 106 -3.31 8.63 -21.69
N GLY A 107 -4.25 8.29 -20.81
CA GLY A 107 -5.28 7.29 -21.06
C GLY A 107 -4.72 5.87 -21.21
N ASN A 108 -5.37 5.05 -22.05
CA ASN A 108 -5.09 3.61 -22.15
C ASN A 108 -3.71 3.25 -22.72
N SER A 109 -3.04 4.19 -23.40
CA SER A 109 -1.69 3.97 -23.96
C SER A 109 -0.59 4.11 -22.89
N TYR A 110 -0.94 4.57 -21.70
CA TYR A 110 -0.01 4.81 -20.61
C TYR A 110 -0.41 4.00 -19.36
N THR A 111 0.58 3.62 -18.57
CA THR A 111 0.41 3.01 -17.26
C THR A 111 0.83 4.04 -16.21
N PRO A 112 -0.07 4.41 -15.27
CA PRO A 112 0.29 5.30 -14.17
C PRO A 112 1.39 4.68 -13.28
N ALA A 113 2.35 5.49 -12.87
CA ALA A 113 3.50 5.06 -12.09
C ALA A 113 4.04 6.18 -11.19
N VAL A 114 4.72 5.80 -10.12
CA VAL A 114 5.60 6.70 -9.37
C VAL A 114 6.98 6.66 -9.99
N SER A 115 7.46 7.80 -10.50
CA SER A 115 8.86 8.00 -10.84
C SER A 115 9.61 8.42 -9.59
N ALA A 116 10.53 7.58 -9.14
CA ALA A 116 11.39 7.85 -8.01
C ALA A 116 12.84 7.99 -8.47
N THR A 117 13.46 9.11 -8.15
CA THR A 117 14.88 9.38 -8.46
C THR A 117 15.66 9.54 -7.17
N TYR A 118 16.67 8.71 -6.98
CA TYR A 118 17.66 8.83 -5.92
C TYR A 118 18.91 9.54 -6.43
N ASN A 119 19.40 10.53 -5.68
CA ASN A 119 20.66 11.22 -5.94
C ASN A 119 21.75 10.68 -5.00
N PHE A 120 22.85 10.17 -5.57
CA PHE A 120 23.93 9.55 -4.79
C PHE A 120 24.82 10.56 -4.04
N PHE A 121 24.87 11.82 -4.47
CA PHE A 121 25.67 12.85 -3.82
C PHE A 121 24.95 13.48 -2.64
N THR A 122 23.66 13.79 -2.79
CA THR A 122 22.86 14.45 -1.76
C THR A 122 22.11 13.47 -0.87
N ASN A 123 22.06 12.18 -1.23
CA ASN A 123 21.25 11.16 -0.57
C ASN A 123 19.75 11.51 -0.53
N SER A 124 19.30 12.39 -1.44
CA SER A 124 17.91 12.85 -1.54
C SER A 124 17.12 12.01 -2.52
N ILE A 125 15.81 11.92 -2.29
CA ILE A 125 14.85 11.25 -3.19
C ILE A 125 13.86 12.28 -3.71
N ASN A 126 13.66 12.30 -5.02
CA ASN A 126 12.60 13.05 -5.67
C ASN A 126 11.54 12.06 -6.18
N LEU A 127 10.26 12.36 -5.92
CA LEU A 127 9.14 11.55 -6.35
C LEU A 127 8.21 12.39 -7.23
N SER A 128 7.67 11.76 -8.27
CA SER A 128 6.60 12.33 -9.09
C SER A 128 5.67 11.22 -9.58
N ILE A 129 4.43 11.57 -9.89
CA ILE A 129 3.49 10.65 -10.55
C ILE A 129 3.48 10.96 -12.05
N ILE A 130 3.64 9.91 -12.84
CA ILE A 130 3.74 9.98 -14.30
C ILE A 130 2.92 8.87 -14.95
N GLY A 131 2.61 9.02 -16.23
CA GLY A 131 2.29 7.91 -17.12
C GLY A 131 3.54 7.44 -17.81
N VAL A 132 3.71 6.13 -17.88
CA VAL A 132 4.76 5.47 -18.68
C VAL A 132 4.09 4.81 -19.88
N SER A 133 4.55 5.10 -21.09
CA SER A 133 3.97 4.49 -22.29
C SER A 133 4.12 2.97 -22.26
N ARG A 134 3.03 2.26 -22.54
CA ARG A 134 2.98 0.79 -22.59
C ARG A 134 3.81 0.21 -23.74
N TYR A 135 4.11 1.02 -24.75
CA TYR A 135 4.84 0.60 -25.94
C TYR A 135 6.33 0.91 -25.85
N ASN A 136 6.70 2.02 -25.19
CA ASN A 136 8.10 2.39 -24.99
C ASN A 136 8.25 3.19 -23.69
N PRO A 137 8.88 2.62 -22.65
CA PRO A 137 8.93 3.20 -21.32
C PRO A 137 9.88 4.41 -21.19
N VAL A 138 10.55 4.82 -22.28
CA VAL A 138 11.28 6.10 -22.37
C VAL A 138 10.30 7.27 -22.47
N TYR A 139 9.13 7.08 -23.10
CA TYR A 139 8.14 8.13 -23.23
C TYR A 139 7.24 8.19 -21.99
N THR A 140 7.28 9.34 -21.33
CA THR A 140 6.51 9.60 -20.12
C THR A 140 5.61 10.82 -20.29
N ARG A 141 4.57 10.92 -19.47
CA ARG A 141 3.69 12.09 -19.37
C ARG A 141 3.49 12.45 -17.91
N SER A 142 3.56 13.73 -17.56
CA SER A 142 3.23 14.17 -16.21
C SER A 142 1.77 13.89 -15.89
N ALA A 143 1.51 13.48 -14.65
CA ALA A 143 0.15 13.44 -14.12
C ALA A 143 -0.41 14.85 -13.88
N ASP A 144 -1.73 14.95 -13.79
CA ASP A 144 -2.38 16.12 -13.22
C ASP A 144 -1.86 16.36 -11.81
N ARG A 145 -1.35 17.58 -11.58
CA ARG A 145 -0.65 17.93 -10.35
C ARG A 145 -1.54 17.84 -9.11
N TYR A 146 -2.77 18.33 -9.21
CA TYR A 146 -3.67 18.35 -8.06
C TYR A 146 -4.00 16.94 -7.59
N TYR A 147 -4.35 16.05 -8.53
CA TYR A 147 -4.65 14.67 -8.20
C TYR A 147 -3.41 13.88 -7.77
N ALA A 148 -2.24 14.15 -8.36
CA ALA A 148 -0.99 13.54 -7.96
C ALA A 148 -0.60 13.92 -6.52
N ASP A 149 -0.70 15.20 -6.16
CA ASP A 149 -0.38 15.69 -4.81
C ASP A 149 -1.34 15.07 -3.78
N LYS A 150 -2.65 15.03 -4.09
CA LYS A 150 -3.64 14.35 -3.24
C LYS A 150 -3.36 12.86 -3.05
N LEU A 151 -3.02 12.14 -4.11
CA LEU A 151 -2.73 10.70 -4.03
C LEU A 151 -1.47 10.44 -3.18
N PHE A 152 -0.51 11.34 -3.22
CA PHE A 152 0.69 11.29 -2.39
C PHE A 152 0.46 11.69 -0.92
N GLU A 153 -0.62 12.39 -0.60
CA GLU A 153 -1.01 12.77 0.77
C GLU A 153 -2.01 11.77 1.38
N ALA A 154 -2.73 11.04 0.54
CA ALA A 154 -3.68 10.01 0.94
C ALA A 154 -3.03 8.96 1.87
N ASN A 155 -3.85 8.41 2.77
CA ASN A 155 -3.43 7.36 3.70
C ASN A 155 -2.15 7.71 4.49
N GLY A 156 -2.00 8.98 4.91
CA GLY A 156 -0.84 9.46 5.66
C GLY A 156 0.47 9.49 4.85
N GLY A 157 0.37 9.52 3.52
CA GLY A 157 1.53 9.47 2.63
C GLY A 157 2.13 8.07 2.45
N ARG A 158 1.35 7.01 2.70
CA ARG A 158 1.76 5.61 2.52
C ARG A 158 2.46 5.37 1.17
N LEU A 159 1.87 5.86 0.08
CA LEU A 159 2.43 5.72 -1.28
C LEU A 159 3.84 6.33 -1.40
N LYS A 160 4.07 7.51 -0.80
CA LYS A 160 5.40 8.14 -0.77
C LYS A 160 6.40 7.27 -0.01
N GLN A 161 5.99 6.71 1.13
CA GLN A 161 6.85 5.85 1.95
C GLN A 161 7.22 4.56 1.24
N GLU A 162 6.25 3.91 0.57
CA GLU A 162 6.49 2.74 -0.27
C GLU A 162 7.52 3.05 -1.36
N ALA A 163 7.34 4.15 -2.11
CA ALA A 163 8.27 4.56 -3.16
C ALA A 163 9.69 4.83 -2.64
N ILE A 164 9.80 5.50 -1.48
CA ILE A 164 11.08 5.77 -0.80
C ILE A 164 11.77 4.47 -0.38
N HIS A 165 11.03 3.52 0.15
CA HIS A 165 11.56 2.21 0.54
C HIS A 165 12.10 1.46 -0.68
N LEU A 166 11.30 1.35 -1.74
CA LEU A 166 11.65 0.64 -2.96
C LEU A 166 12.88 1.24 -3.64
N ILE A 167 12.95 2.56 -3.82
CA ILE A 167 14.11 3.19 -4.49
C ILE A 167 15.40 3.03 -3.68
N ARG A 168 15.32 3.01 -2.34
CA ARG A 168 16.47 2.75 -1.47
C ARG A 168 16.96 1.31 -1.57
N GLN A 169 16.05 0.37 -1.74
CA GLN A 169 16.40 -1.03 -1.99
C GLN A 169 17.01 -1.19 -3.39
N ASP A 170 16.36 -0.68 -4.43
CA ASP A 170 16.75 -0.92 -5.81
C ASP A 170 18.05 -0.23 -6.21
N LYS A 171 18.32 0.99 -5.70
CA LYS A 171 19.58 1.70 -5.97
C LYS A 171 20.81 0.90 -5.54
N SER A 172 20.67 0.00 -4.56
CA SER A 172 21.79 -0.84 -4.08
C SER A 172 22.19 -1.90 -5.11
N ARG A 173 21.25 -2.26 -6.00
CA ARG A 173 21.43 -3.25 -7.08
C ARG A 173 21.93 -2.61 -8.36
N TYR A 174 21.71 -1.29 -8.54
CA TYR A 174 22.28 -0.53 -9.64
C TYR A 174 23.81 -0.59 -9.57
N ARG A 175 24.45 -1.13 -10.62
CA ARG A 175 25.89 -1.34 -10.70
C ARG A 175 26.61 -0.20 -11.37
#